data_AF-A0A9X8RMW7-F1
#
_entry.id   AF-A0A9X8RMW7-F1
#
_cell.length_a   1.000
_cell.length_b   1.000
_cell.length_c   1.000
_cell.angle_alpha   90.00
_cell.angle_beta   90.00
_cell.angle_gamma   90.00
#
_symmetry.space_group_name_H-M   'P 1'
#
loop_
_entity.id
_entity.type
_entity.pdbx_description
1 polymer ?
#
loop_
_entity_poly.entity_id
_entity_poly.type
_entity_poly.pdbx_seq_one_letter_code
_entity_poly.pdbx_strand_id
1 'polypeptide(L)'
;MTPTSNLIEKLRLLLNDKDKKSFTDEELNLFLEEADCIYCAASQGWVLKSLQYENTVGEMYEYKVGQETYKSSSIKDLVSVAYQNADKFKDMCTNKKEKGSFMLGISTEFEI
;
A
#
# COMPACT_ATOMS: atom_id res chain seq x y z
N MET A 1 11.33 -7.35 5.25
CA MET A 1 11.89 -8.51 4.48
C MET A 1 13.13 -8.09 3.69
N THR A 2 14.00 -9.00 3.25
CA THR A 2 15.19 -8.62 2.44
C THR A 2 14.78 -8.22 1.02
N PRO A 3 15.05 -6.98 0.57
CA PRO A 3 14.72 -6.56 -0.78
C PRO A 3 15.55 -7.31 -1.83
N THR A 4 14.93 -7.56 -2.98
CA THR A 4 15.58 -8.11 -4.17
C THR A 4 14.95 -7.47 -5.40
N SER A 5 15.65 -7.43 -6.54
CA SER A 5 15.11 -6.84 -7.78
C SER A 5 13.74 -7.44 -8.16
N ASN A 6 13.56 -8.76 -8.00
CA ASN A 6 12.28 -9.42 -8.25
C ASN A 6 11.17 -8.96 -7.30
N LEU A 7 11.49 -8.69 -6.03
CA LEU A 7 10.51 -8.19 -5.07
C LEU A 7 10.14 -6.73 -5.34
N ILE A 8 11.11 -5.90 -5.73
CA ILE A 8 10.87 -4.51 -6.15
C ILE A 8 9.95 -4.49 -7.37
N GLU A 9 10.26 -5.27 -8.41
CA GLU A 9 9.41 -5.36 -9.60
C GLU A 9 8.01 -5.85 -9.25
N LYS A 10 7.88 -6.87 -8.40
CA LYS A 10 6.59 -7.35 -7.93
C LYS A 10 5.82 -6.27 -7.17
N LEU A 11 6.48 -5.52 -6.29
CA LEU A 11 5.86 -4.43 -5.55
C LEU A 11 5.39 -3.32 -6.49
N ARG A 12 6.20 -2.94 -7.51
CA ARG A 12 5.80 -2.00 -8.57
C ARG A 12 4.53 -2.44 -9.29
N LEU A 13 4.42 -3.73 -9.60
CA LEU A 13 3.21 -4.29 -10.23
C LEU A 13 1.98 -4.13 -9.33
N LEU A 14 2.11 -4.42 -8.04
CA LEU A 14 1.00 -4.32 -7.07
C LEU A 14 0.58 -2.86 -6.82
N LEU A 15 1.51 -1.92 -6.92
CA LEU A 15 1.26 -0.47 -6.77
C LEU A 15 0.83 0.22 -8.07
N ASN A 16 0.75 -0.54 -9.18
CA ASN A 16 0.54 0.00 -10.52
C ASN A 16 1.50 1.16 -10.84
N ASP A 17 2.79 0.95 -10.57
CA ASP A 17 3.87 1.93 -10.71
C ASP A 17 4.98 1.41 -11.65
N LYS A 18 4.57 0.82 -12.78
CA LYS A 18 5.48 0.25 -13.79
C LYS A 18 6.36 1.31 -14.46
N ASP A 19 5.87 2.54 -14.52
CA ASP A 19 6.54 3.68 -15.14
C ASP A 19 7.42 4.48 -14.17
N LYS A 20 7.53 4.03 -12.90
CA LYS A 20 8.37 4.62 -11.85
C LYS A 20 8.08 6.08 -11.55
N LYS A 21 6.81 6.49 -11.66
CA LYS A 21 6.40 7.87 -11.40
C LYS A 21 5.98 8.13 -9.96
N SER A 22 5.52 7.10 -9.26
CA SER A 22 5.01 7.21 -7.89
C SER A 22 6.13 7.00 -6.87
N PHE A 23 7.04 6.05 -7.13
CA PHE A 23 8.11 5.67 -6.20
C PHE A 23 9.44 5.35 -6.89
N THR A 24 10.56 5.70 -6.25
CA THR A 24 11.91 5.26 -6.65
C THR A 24 12.19 3.83 -6.20
N ASP A 25 13.26 3.21 -6.73
CA ASP A 25 13.62 1.85 -6.31
C ASP A 25 14.11 1.84 -4.84
N GLU A 26 14.73 2.92 -4.36
CA GLU A 26 15.14 3.11 -2.97
C GLU A 26 13.94 3.17 -2.01
N GLU A 27 12.90 3.93 -2.34
CA GLU A 27 11.67 4.00 -1.53
C GLU A 27 10.98 2.63 -1.45
N LEU A 28 10.94 1.89 -2.56
CA LEU A 28 10.39 0.54 -2.56
C LEU A 28 11.24 -0.44 -1.75
N ASN A 29 12.57 -0.27 -1.73
CA ASN A 29 13.43 -1.04 -0.84
C ASN A 29 13.08 -0.79 0.62
N LEU A 30 12.88 0.46 1.03
CA LEU A 30 12.48 0.80 2.40
C LEU A 30 11.14 0.13 2.77
N PHE A 31 10.13 0.20 1.90
CA PHE A 31 8.84 -0.46 2.17
C PHE A 31 9.00 -1.98 2.32
N LEU A 32 9.87 -2.59 1.52
CA LEU A 32 10.17 -4.02 1.63
C LEU A 32 10.93 -4.34 2.91
N GLU A 33 11.88 -3.52 3.34
CA GLU A 33 12.65 -3.72 4.56
C GLU A 33 11.74 -3.71 5.80
N GLU A 34 10.88 -2.69 5.90
CA GLU A 34 9.98 -2.48 7.04
C GLU A 34 8.79 -3.45 7.08
N ALA A 35 8.38 -3.99 5.93
CA ALA A 35 7.21 -4.85 5.85
C ALA A 35 7.53 -6.33 6.14
N ASP A 36 6.60 -6.97 6.87
CA ASP A 36 6.61 -8.42 7.13
C ASP A 36 6.34 -9.25 5.86
N CYS A 37 5.55 -8.72 4.92
CA CYS A 37 5.22 -9.41 3.68
C CYS A 37 4.90 -8.43 2.53
N ILE A 38 4.91 -8.94 1.29
CA ILE A 38 4.77 -8.12 0.07
C ILE A 38 3.43 -7.39 0.02
N TYR A 39 2.39 -7.98 0.63
CA TYR A 39 1.08 -7.35 0.74
C TYR A 39 1.05 -6.25 1.80
N CYS A 40 1.84 -6.37 2.88
CA CYS A 40 1.95 -5.28 3.86
C CYS A 40 2.69 -4.08 3.23
N ALA A 41 3.76 -4.32 2.46
CA ALA A 41 4.45 -3.28 1.70
C ALA A 41 3.53 -2.64 0.64
N ALA A 42 2.74 -3.44 -0.08
CA ALA A 42 1.78 -2.91 -1.05
C ALA A 42 0.69 -2.05 -0.38
N SER A 43 0.19 -2.45 0.79
CA SER A 43 -0.75 -1.66 1.57
C SER A 43 -0.17 -0.29 1.94
N GLN A 44 1.05 -0.26 2.48
CA GLN A 44 1.77 0.98 2.80
C GLN A 44 1.95 1.89 1.57
N GLY A 45 2.39 1.33 0.44
CA GLY A 45 2.57 2.10 -0.79
C GLY A 45 1.26 2.69 -1.32
N TRP A 46 0.13 1.99 -1.19
CA TRP A 46 -1.18 2.53 -1.57
C TRP A 46 -1.67 3.65 -0.64
N VAL A 47 -1.35 3.61 0.65
CA VAL A 47 -1.57 4.74 1.58
C VAL A 47 -0.73 5.94 1.18
N LEU A 48 0.55 5.76 0.87
CA LEU A 48 1.39 6.91 0.45
C LEU A 48 0.91 7.51 -0.88
N LYS A 49 0.42 6.67 -1.79
CA LYS A 49 -0.15 7.10 -3.07
C LYS A 49 -1.44 7.91 -2.89
N SER A 50 -2.29 7.58 -1.90
CA SER A 50 -3.46 8.42 -1.57
C SER A 50 -3.04 9.81 -1.08
N LEU A 51 -2.00 9.89 -0.23
CA LEU A 51 -1.46 11.16 0.23
C LEU A 51 -0.85 11.99 -0.92
N GLN A 52 -0.16 11.36 -1.88
CA GLN A 52 0.32 12.04 -3.09
C GLN A 52 -0.83 12.63 -3.91
N TYR A 53 -1.95 11.89 -4.04
CA TYR A 53 -3.16 12.40 -4.70
C TYR A 53 -3.82 13.54 -3.93
N GLU A 54 -3.89 13.48 -2.60
CA GLU A 54 -4.41 14.57 -1.77
C GLU A 54 -3.56 15.83 -1.88
N ASN A 55 -2.22 15.71 -1.87
CA ASN A 55 -1.32 16.86 -1.97
C ASN A 55 -1.38 17.55 -3.33
N THR A 56 -1.57 16.79 -4.42
CA THR A 56 -1.78 17.38 -5.75
C THR A 56 -3.07 18.20 -5.85
N VAL A 57 -4.07 17.92 -5.00
CA VAL A 57 -5.27 18.78 -4.88
C VAL A 57 -4.92 20.15 -4.31
N GLY A 58 -4.08 20.21 -3.28
CA GLY A 58 -3.66 21.45 -2.62
C GLY A 58 -2.97 22.42 -3.56
N GLU A 59 -2.01 21.92 -4.35
CA GLU A 59 -1.29 22.70 -5.36
C GLU A 59 -2.20 23.14 -6.53
N MET A 60 -3.21 22.35 -6.88
CA MET A 60 -4.16 22.68 -7.96
C MET A 60 -5.16 23.78 -7.58
N TYR A 61 -5.59 23.86 -6.31
CA TYR A 61 -6.51 24.92 -5.84
C TYR A 61 -5.87 26.32 -5.88
N GLU A 62 -4.58 26.44 -5.58
CA GLU A 62 -3.87 27.74 -5.67
C GLU A 62 -3.86 28.29 -7.12
N TYR A 63 -3.97 27.43 -8.13
CA TYR A 63 -3.79 27.81 -9.53
C TYR A 63 -5.10 28.04 -10.32
N LYS A 64 -6.30 27.66 -9.82
CA LYS A 64 -7.44 27.39 -10.70
C LYS A 64 -8.82 27.93 -10.33
N VAL A 65 -9.00 29.22 -10.04
CA VAL A 65 -10.34 29.84 -9.80
C VAL A 65 -11.34 29.83 -11.01
N GLY A 66 -11.39 28.81 -11.90
CA GLY A 66 -12.31 28.78 -13.04
C GLY A 66 -12.55 27.44 -13.77
N GLN A 67 -12.03 26.29 -13.32
CA GLN A 67 -12.21 24.99 -14.00
C GLN A 67 -12.28 23.77 -13.03
N GLU A 68 -12.62 24.02 -11.76
CA GLU A 68 -12.24 23.20 -10.60
C GLU A 68 -13.08 21.92 -10.39
N THR A 69 -14.37 21.97 -10.73
CA THR A 69 -15.32 20.94 -10.27
C THR A 69 -15.02 19.55 -10.85
N TYR A 70 -14.67 19.46 -12.15
CA TYR A 70 -14.41 18.17 -12.82
C TYR A 70 -13.07 17.54 -12.41
N LYS A 71 -12.06 18.35 -12.08
CA LYS A 71 -10.75 17.84 -11.64
C LYS A 71 -10.80 17.38 -10.20
N SER A 72 -11.46 18.14 -9.32
CA SER A 72 -11.64 17.79 -7.91
C SER A 72 -12.37 16.45 -7.73
N SER A 73 -13.44 16.18 -8.50
CA SER A 73 -14.13 14.88 -8.46
C SER A 73 -13.19 13.73 -8.86
N SER A 74 -12.41 13.90 -9.94
CA SER A 74 -11.48 12.86 -10.39
C SER A 74 -10.38 12.54 -9.39
N ILE A 75 -9.88 13.53 -8.63
CA ILE A 75 -8.85 13.27 -7.62
C ILE A 75 -9.43 12.57 -6.39
N LYS A 76 -10.63 12.95 -5.94
CA LYS A 76 -11.32 12.22 -4.87
C LYS A 76 -11.56 10.75 -5.22
N ASP A 77 -11.89 10.47 -6.48
CA ASP A 77 -12.05 9.10 -6.97
C ASP A 77 -10.71 8.34 -6.90
N LEU A 78 -9.60 8.97 -7.29
CA LEU A 78 -8.26 8.37 -7.20
C LEU A 78 -7.84 8.09 -5.76
N VAL A 79 -8.09 9.03 -4.84
CA VAL A 79 -7.83 8.88 -3.40
C VAL A 79 -8.65 7.70 -2.84
N SER A 80 -9.94 7.63 -3.18
CA SER A 80 -10.83 6.53 -2.76
C SER A 80 -10.33 5.17 -3.25
N VAL A 81 -9.97 5.07 -4.54
CA VAL A 81 -9.40 3.84 -5.13
C VAL A 81 -8.08 3.45 -4.45
N ALA A 82 -7.24 4.43 -4.11
CA ALA A 82 -5.98 4.16 -3.41
C ALA A 82 -6.21 3.58 -2.00
N TYR A 83 -7.10 4.17 -1.20
CA TYR A 83 -7.44 3.62 0.11
C TYR A 83 -8.09 2.23 0.02
N GLN A 84 -8.99 1.99 -0.94
CA GLN A 84 -9.59 0.68 -1.15
C GLN A 84 -8.54 -0.40 -1.47
N ASN A 85 -7.53 -0.08 -2.28
CA ASN A 85 -6.42 -0.98 -2.54
C ASN A 85 -5.55 -1.20 -1.30
N ALA A 86 -5.30 -0.14 -0.51
CA ALA A 86 -4.56 -0.25 0.74
C ALA A 86 -5.22 -1.24 1.71
N ASP A 87 -6.55 -1.13 1.90
CA ASP A 87 -7.33 -2.02 2.75
C ASP A 87 -7.32 -3.47 2.22
N LYS A 88 -7.55 -3.65 0.91
CA LYS A 88 -7.48 -4.97 0.28
C LYS A 88 -6.13 -5.66 0.54
N PHE A 89 -5.02 -4.94 0.40
CA PHE A 89 -3.70 -5.53 0.64
C PHE A 89 -3.39 -5.73 2.13
N LYS A 90 -3.94 -4.89 3.01
CA LYS A 90 -3.90 -5.09 4.46
C LYS A 90 -4.62 -6.38 4.88
N ASP A 91 -5.78 -6.64 4.31
CA ASP A 91 -6.52 -7.89 4.55
C ASP A 91 -5.73 -9.11 4.06
N MET A 92 -5.11 -9.03 2.89
CA MET A 92 -4.25 -10.10 2.38
C MET A 92 -3.00 -10.31 3.26
N CYS A 93 -2.41 -9.24 3.80
CA CYS A 93 -1.32 -9.29 4.76
C CYS A 93 -1.76 -10.01 6.06
N THR A 94 -2.93 -9.65 6.60
CA THR A 94 -3.47 -10.24 7.83
C THR A 94 -3.84 -11.71 7.66
N ASN A 95 -4.56 -12.06 6.60
CA ASN A 95 -4.91 -13.44 6.27
C ASN A 95 -3.67 -14.33 6.06
N LYS A 96 -2.57 -13.77 5.54
CA LYS A 96 -1.30 -14.48 5.42
C LYS A 96 -0.69 -14.78 6.80
N LYS A 97 -0.80 -13.85 7.75
CA LYS A 97 -0.32 -14.05 9.14
C LYS A 97 -1.16 -15.10 9.87
N GLU A 98 -2.48 -15.09 9.69
CA GLU A 98 -3.39 -16.06 10.34
C GLU A 98 -3.16 -17.50 9.85
N LYS A 99 -2.96 -17.71 8.54
CA LYS A 99 -2.61 -19.03 7.99
C LYS A 99 -1.26 -19.58 8.49
N GLY A 100 -0.39 -18.72 9.03
CA GLY A 100 0.88 -19.12 9.65
C GLY A 100 0.84 -19.25 11.17
N SER A 101 -0.22 -18.80 11.85
CA SER A 101 -0.29 -18.70 13.32
C SER A 101 -1.14 -19.77 14.01
N PHE A 102 -1.69 -20.77 13.31
CA PHE A 102 -2.55 -21.79 13.95
C PHE A 102 -1.78 -22.88 14.76
N MET A 103 -0.46 -22.80 14.92
CA MET A 103 0.33 -23.85 15.60
C MET A 103 1.27 -23.29 16.67
N LEU A 104 0.73 -22.71 17.74
CA LEU A 104 1.45 -22.58 19.01
C LEU A 104 0.52 -22.87 20.21
N GLY A 105 0.36 -24.16 20.48
CA GLY A 105 0.39 -24.74 21.83
C GLY A 105 -0.66 -24.33 22.86
N ILE A 106 -1.81 -25.02 22.86
CA ILE A 106 -2.38 -25.56 24.10
C ILE A 106 -2.65 -27.05 23.85
N SER A 107 -1.68 -27.86 24.24
CA SER A 107 -1.88 -29.26 24.62
C SER A 107 -1.48 -29.35 26.08
N THR A 108 -2.37 -28.95 26.97
CA THR A 108 -2.28 -29.32 28.39
C THR A 108 -3.21 -30.50 28.62
N GLU A 109 -2.76 -31.69 28.21
CA GLU A 109 -3.04 -32.88 29.00
C GLU A 109 -1.93 -32.97 30.06
N PHE A 110 -2.29 -32.95 31.34
CA PHE A 110 -2.05 -34.06 32.29
C PHE A 110 -2.56 -33.72 33.71
N GLU A 111 -3.45 -34.61 34.18
CA GLU A 111 -3.69 -35.17 35.52
C GLU A 111 -3.51 -34.32 36.80
N ILE A 112 -4.60 -34.20 37.59
CA ILE A 112 -4.82 -34.96 38.86
C ILE A 112 -6.32 -35.31 38.96
#